data_AF-A0A7K2WEL1-F1
#
_entry.id   AF-A0A7K2WEL1-F1
#
_cell.length_a   1.000
_cell.length_b   1.000
_cell.length_c   1.000
_cell.angle_alpha   90.00
_cell.angle_beta   90.00
_cell.angle_gamma   90.00
#
_symmetry.space_group_name_H-M   'P 1'
#
loop_
_entity.id
_entity.type
_entity.pdbx_description
1 polymer ?
#
loop_
_entity_poly.entity_id
_entity_poly.type
_entity_poly.pdbx_seq_one_letter_code
_entity_poly.pdbx_strand_id
1 'polypeptide(L)'
;MPNTLQDIIKSKLEEKGWSYSDVARRGGISRSTIHHLATSARLAQMPQQTTLEGLARGLGIPVAPVQRAAAEAAGVNIYFENASESTDPEVEILVASVHKLSPADRRHVAVLVESLLRAGES
;
A
#
# COMPACT_ATOMS: atom_id res chain seq x y z
N MET A 1 -16.72 4.15 11.50
CA MET A 1 -15.26 4.19 11.75
C MET A 1 -14.58 4.64 10.48
N PRO A 2 -13.46 5.38 10.55
CA PRO A 2 -12.68 5.66 9.35
C PRO A 2 -12.18 4.34 8.75
N ASN A 3 -12.16 4.27 7.42
CA ASN A 3 -11.57 3.11 6.74
C ASN A 3 -10.05 3.30 6.59
N THR A 4 -9.34 2.21 6.28
CA THR A 4 -7.89 2.19 6.10
C THR A 4 -7.39 3.26 5.11
N LEU A 5 -8.16 3.59 4.07
CA LEU A 5 -7.74 4.59 3.07
C LEU A 5 -7.74 6.00 3.68
N GLN A 6 -8.76 6.32 4.47
CA GLN A 6 -8.85 7.60 5.18
C GLN A 6 -7.72 7.74 6.19
N ASP A 7 -7.37 6.66 6.88
CA ASP A 7 -6.29 6.67 7.87
C ASP A 7 -4.92 6.86 7.20
N ILE A 8 -4.63 6.14 6.11
CA ILE A 8 -3.41 6.34 5.32
C ILE A 8 -3.26 7.80 4.90
N ILE A 9 -4.33 8.40 4.36
CA ILE A 9 -4.29 9.78 3.88
C ILE A 9 -4.02 10.73 5.06
N LYS A 10 -4.78 10.61 6.16
CA LYS A 10 -4.65 11.51 7.31
C LYS A 10 -3.28 11.39 7.97
N SER A 11 -2.83 10.17 8.26
CA SER A 11 -1.52 9.94 8.90
C SER A 11 -0.39 10.50 8.06
N LYS A 12 -0.45 10.40 6.72
CA LYS A 12 0.59 10.95 5.85
C LYS A 12 0.56 12.48 5.75
N LEU A 13 -0.63 13.09 5.74
CA LEU A 13 -0.76 14.54 5.81
C LEU A 13 -0.19 15.08 7.12
N GLU A 14 -0.51 14.44 8.25
CA GLU A 14 -0.01 14.81 9.57
C GLU A 14 1.51 14.63 9.67
N GLU A 15 2.04 13.47 9.27
CA GLU A 15 3.48 13.16 9.28
C GLU A 15 4.30 14.19 8.49
N LYS A 16 3.76 14.66 7.35
CA LYS A 16 4.47 15.56 6.43
C LYS A 16 4.10 17.04 6.60
N GLY A 17 3.11 17.36 7.44
CA GLY A 17 2.54 18.71 7.53
C GLY A 17 1.94 19.19 6.20
N TRP A 18 1.42 18.28 5.38
CA TRP A 18 0.88 18.59 4.05
C TRP A 18 -0.61 18.89 4.08
N SER A 19 -1.07 19.71 3.13
CA SER A 19 -2.48 19.88 2.83
C SER A 19 -2.96 18.94 1.72
N TYR A 20 -4.28 18.84 1.50
CA TYR A 20 -4.80 18.14 0.31
C TYR A 20 -4.30 18.76 -1.00
N SER A 21 -4.05 20.08 -1.04
CA SER A 21 -3.52 20.77 -2.22
C SER A 21 -2.08 20.38 -2.51
N ASP A 22 -1.29 20.12 -1.46
CA ASP A 22 0.09 19.65 -1.56
C ASP A 22 0.17 18.26 -2.18
N VAL A 23 -0.70 17.36 -1.75
CA VAL A 23 -0.82 16.00 -2.30
C VAL A 23 -1.36 16.05 -3.73
N ALA A 24 -2.34 16.92 -4.01
CA ALA A 24 -2.91 17.11 -5.36
C ALA A 24 -1.83 17.50 -6.37
N ARG A 25 -1.01 18.50 -6.02
CA ARG A 25 0.06 19.01 -6.88
C ARG A 25 1.13 17.95 -7.15
N ARG A 26 1.54 17.20 -6.12
CA ARG A 26 2.54 16.13 -6.23
C ARG A 26 2.02 14.92 -7.00
N GLY A 27 0.74 14.59 -6.81
CA GLY A 27 0.09 13.43 -7.40
C GLY A 27 -0.41 13.65 -8.82
N GLY A 28 -0.59 14.90 -9.26
CA GLY A 28 -1.20 15.21 -10.55
C GLY A 28 -2.70 14.86 -10.61
N ILE A 29 -3.38 14.84 -9.46
CA ILE A 29 -4.82 14.57 -9.35
C ILE A 29 -5.53 15.73 -8.65
N SER A 30 -6.84 15.86 -8.85
CA SER A 30 -7.57 17.01 -8.32
C SER A 30 -7.64 16.99 -6.77
N ARG A 31 -7.63 18.17 -6.15
CA ARG A 31 -7.86 18.31 -4.70
C ARG A 31 -9.22 17.74 -4.28
N SER A 32 -10.25 17.90 -5.11
CA SER A 32 -11.59 17.36 -4.85
C SER A 32 -11.58 15.83 -4.80
N THR A 33 -10.82 15.18 -5.68
CA THR A 33 -10.63 13.73 -5.70
C THR A 33 -9.99 13.25 -4.40
N ILE A 34 -8.92 13.91 -3.96
CA ILE A 34 -8.24 13.55 -2.70
C ILE A 34 -9.16 13.75 -1.51
N HIS A 35 -9.86 14.89 -1.45
CA HIS A 35 -10.81 15.15 -0.37
C HIS A 35 -11.90 14.08 -0.33
N HIS A 36 -12.48 13.72 -1.47
CA HIS A 36 -13.47 12.65 -1.56
C HIS A 36 -12.93 11.32 -1.01
N LEU A 37 -11.71 10.92 -1.37
CA LEU A 37 -11.08 9.70 -0.85
C LEU A 37 -10.78 9.78 0.66
N ALA A 38 -10.44 10.97 1.17
CA ALA A 38 -10.13 11.19 2.58
C ALA A 38 -11.36 11.25 3.50
N THR A 39 -12.54 11.60 2.96
CA THR A 39 -13.76 11.80 3.75
C THR A 39 -14.81 10.70 3.55
N SER A 40 -14.72 9.92 2.48
CA SER A 40 -15.72 8.88 2.21
C SER A 40 -15.45 7.63 3.04
N ALA A 41 -16.37 7.32 3.95
CA ALA A 41 -16.33 6.10 4.76
C ALA A 41 -16.50 4.83 3.90
N ARG A 42 -17.24 4.93 2.79
CA ARG A 42 -17.40 3.88 1.79
C ARG A 42 -17.37 4.49 0.40
N LEU A 43 -16.63 3.88 -0.51
CA LEU A 43 -16.59 4.26 -1.92
C LEU A 43 -17.69 3.48 -2.66
N ALA A 44 -18.44 4.16 -3.52
CA ALA A 44 -19.48 3.51 -4.31
C ALA A 44 -18.92 2.56 -5.37
N GLN A 45 -17.71 2.87 -5.87
CA GLN A 45 -17.00 2.12 -6.89
C GLN A 45 -15.49 2.23 -6.67
N MET A 46 -14.74 1.29 -7.23
CA MET A 46 -13.28 1.31 -7.20
C MET A 46 -12.75 2.52 -7.98
N PRO A 47 -11.88 3.37 -7.38
CA PRO A 47 -11.23 4.45 -8.12
C PRO A 47 -10.35 3.90 -9.25
N GLN A 48 -10.20 4.67 -10.32
CA GLN A 48 -9.33 4.28 -11.43
C GLN A 48 -7.88 4.11 -10.98
N GLN A 49 -7.14 3.19 -11.62
CA GLN A 49 -5.73 2.94 -11.32
C GLN A 49 -4.87 4.22 -11.37
N THR A 50 -5.07 5.06 -12.38
CA THR A 50 -4.38 6.34 -12.54
C THR A 50 -4.60 7.29 -11.36
N THR A 51 -5.78 7.23 -10.72
CA THR A 51 -6.11 8.02 -9.54
C THR A 51 -5.40 7.50 -8.30
N LEU A 52 -5.29 6.18 -8.15
CA LEU A 52 -4.59 5.53 -7.03
C LEU A 52 -3.07 5.75 -7.14
N GLU A 53 -2.52 5.67 -8.35
CA GLU A 53 -1.12 6.03 -8.65
C GLU A 53 -0.83 7.50 -8.34
N GLY A 54 -1.72 8.40 -8.78
CA GLY A 54 -1.60 9.82 -8.47
C GLY A 54 -1.66 10.08 -6.96
N LEU A 55 -2.58 9.44 -6.24
CA LEU A 55 -2.66 9.57 -4.78
C LEU A 55 -1.39 9.03 -4.10
N ALA A 56 -0.93 7.83 -4.47
CA ALA A 56 0.27 7.22 -3.90
C ALA A 56 1.52 8.08 -4.13
N ARG A 57 1.70 8.60 -5.36
CA ARG A 57 2.74 9.56 -5.70
C ARG A 57 2.62 10.83 -4.86
N GLY A 58 1.41 11.36 -4.70
CA GLY A 58 1.14 12.56 -3.91
C GLY A 58 1.46 12.38 -2.43
N LEU A 59 1.26 11.18 -1.88
CA LEU A 59 1.54 10.80 -0.50
C LEU A 59 2.98 10.33 -0.28
N GLY A 60 3.73 10.06 -1.36
CA GLY A 60 5.11 9.55 -1.29
C GLY A 60 5.19 8.11 -0.75
N ILE A 61 4.22 7.26 -1.09
CA ILE A 61 4.16 5.85 -0.66
C ILE A 61 3.96 4.91 -1.86
N PRO A 62 4.25 3.61 -1.72
CA PRO A 62 3.93 2.63 -2.75
C PRO A 62 2.44 2.57 -3.08
N VAL A 63 2.10 2.17 -4.31
CA VAL A 63 0.72 2.08 -4.80
C VAL A 63 -0.07 0.96 -4.14
N ALA A 64 0.57 -0.18 -3.84
CA ALA A 64 -0.13 -1.38 -3.39
C ALA A 64 -0.92 -1.19 -2.06
N PRO A 65 -0.39 -0.51 -1.02
CA PRO A 65 -1.17 -0.16 0.17
C PRO A 65 -2.40 0.70 -0.14
N VAL A 66 -2.28 1.66 -1.05
CA VAL A 66 -3.38 2.56 -1.44
C VAL A 66 -4.46 1.79 -2.19
N GLN A 67 -4.07 0.90 -3.11
CA GLN A 67 -4.99 0.02 -3.83
C GLN A 67 -5.75 -0.92 -2.89
N ARG A 68 -5.07 -1.58 -1.94
CA ARG A 68 -5.72 -2.43 -0.93
C ARG A 68 -6.76 -1.67 -0.12
N ALA A 69 -6.37 -0.52 0.41
CA ALA A 69 -7.24 0.30 1.23
C ALA A 69 -8.45 0.85 0.44
N ALA A 70 -8.25 1.19 -0.84
CA ALA A 70 -9.34 1.64 -1.72
C ALA A 70 -10.31 0.49 -2.06
N ALA A 71 -9.80 -0.72 -2.28
CA ALA A 71 -10.61 -1.91 -2.53
C ALA A 71 -11.47 -2.27 -1.31
N GLU A 72 -10.87 -2.25 -0.12
CA GLU A 72 -11.57 -2.40 1.17
C GLU A 72 -12.67 -1.34 1.32
N ALA A 73 -12.35 -0.06 1.09
CA ALA A 73 -13.30 1.03 1.18
C ALA A 73 -14.44 0.94 0.14
N ALA A 74 -14.18 0.35 -1.03
CA ALA A 74 -15.19 0.10 -2.06
C ALA A 74 -16.04 -1.16 -1.80
N GLY A 75 -15.72 -1.94 -0.76
CA GLY A 75 -16.35 -3.23 -0.51
C GLY A 75 -16.02 -4.28 -1.58
N VAL A 76 -14.95 -4.06 -2.35
CA VAL A 76 -14.42 -4.97 -3.34
C VAL A 76 -13.29 -5.74 -2.65
N ASN A 77 -13.61 -6.85 -1.97
CA ASN A 77 -12.58 -7.74 -1.41
C ASN A 77 -11.94 -8.65 -2.49
N ILE A 78 -12.13 -8.33 -3.76
CA ILE A 78 -11.81 -9.20 -4.90
C ILE A 78 -10.94 -8.38 -5.83
N TYR A 79 -9.61 -8.48 -5.70
CA TYR A 79 -8.61 -8.25 -6.77
C TYR A 79 -7.16 -8.41 -6.26
N PHE A 80 -6.92 -8.64 -4.96
CA PHE A 80 -5.66 -9.26 -4.51
C PHE A 80 -5.67 -10.80 -4.59
N GLU A 81 -6.81 -11.41 -4.97
CA GLU A 81 -6.85 -12.84 -5.30
C GLU A 81 -6.24 -13.18 -6.67
N ASN A 82 -5.86 -12.19 -7.49
CA ASN A 82 -4.98 -12.43 -8.66
C ASN A 82 -3.47 -12.32 -8.31
N ALA A 83 -3.13 -12.26 -7.02
CA ALA A 83 -1.82 -12.67 -6.50
C ALA A 83 -1.97 -13.80 -5.47
N SER A 84 -3.05 -14.59 -5.57
CA SER A 84 -3.11 -15.93 -5.02
C SER A 84 -3.08 -16.93 -6.19
N GLU A 85 -1.97 -16.94 -6.93
CA GLU A 85 -1.34 -18.24 -7.14
C GLU A 85 -1.09 -18.74 -5.73
N SER A 86 -1.89 -19.71 -5.27
CA SER A 86 -1.63 -20.58 -4.13
C SER A 86 -0.46 -20.09 -3.28
N THR A 87 -0.71 -19.30 -2.22
CA THR A 87 0.42 -18.90 -1.37
C THR A 87 1.12 -20.18 -0.98
N ASP A 88 2.33 -20.38 -1.47
CA ASP A 88 3.11 -21.55 -1.17
C ASP A 88 3.18 -21.62 0.35
N PRO A 89 2.69 -22.70 0.99
CA PRO A 89 2.73 -22.82 2.44
C PRO A 89 4.13 -22.56 2.99
N GLU A 90 5.18 -22.86 2.22
CA GLU A 90 6.56 -22.56 2.57
C GLU A 90 6.83 -21.05 2.66
N VAL A 91 6.32 -20.27 1.71
CA VAL A 91 6.45 -18.80 1.71
C VAL A 91 5.67 -18.18 2.88
N GLU A 92 4.47 -18.68 3.18
CA GLU A 92 3.70 -18.19 4.34
C GLU A 92 4.41 -18.45 5.66
N ILE A 93 4.97 -19.65 5.83
CA ILE A 93 5.76 -20.01 7.01
C ILE A 93 6.99 -19.12 7.12
N LEU A 94 7.66 -18.80 6.01
CA LEU A 94 8.83 -17.93 5.99
C LEU A 94 8.45 -16.50 6.46
N VAL A 95 7.37 -15.95 5.91
CA VAL A 95 6.86 -14.61 6.29
C VAL A 95 6.51 -14.59 7.78
N ALA A 96 5.77 -15.59 8.28
CA ALA A 96 5.41 -15.69 9.69
C ALA A 96 6.63 -15.82 10.61
N SER A 97 7.67 -16.54 10.17
CA SER A 97 8.90 -16.73 10.93
C SER A 97 9.74 -15.45 11.00
N VAL A 98 9.86 -14.71 9.88
CA VAL A 98 10.60 -13.44 9.82
C VAL A 98 10.02 -12.39 10.78
N HIS A 99 8.71 -12.38 11.00
CA HIS A 99 8.08 -11.48 11.97
C HIS A 99 8.53 -11.73 13.42
N LYS A 100 8.90 -12.95 13.78
CA LYS A 100 9.36 -13.32 15.13
C LYS A 100 10.84 -13.00 15.38
N LEU A 101 11.60 -12.67 14.34
CA LEU A 101 13.04 -12.42 14.44
C LEU A 101 13.35 -11.05 15.05
N SER A 102 14.55 -10.92 15.62
CA SER A 102 15.08 -9.61 16.02
C SER A 102 15.41 -8.74 14.80
N PRO A 103 15.51 -7.41 14.95
CA PRO A 103 15.94 -6.54 13.86
C PRO A 103 17.36 -6.84 13.32
N ALA A 104 18.25 -7.43 14.13
CA ALA A 104 19.57 -7.86 13.68
C ALA A 104 19.46 -9.10 12.80
N ASP A 105 18.70 -10.11 13.24
CA ASP A 105 18.51 -11.36 12.50
C ASP A 105 17.77 -11.14 11.19
N ARG A 106 16.78 -10.23 11.16
CA ARG A 106 16.11 -9.85 9.91
C ARG A 106 17.05 -9.25 8.88
N ARG A 107 18.06 -8.48 9.30
CA ARG A 107 19.08 -7.92 8.40
C ARG A 107 19.96 -9.04 7.83
N HIS A 108 20.31 -10.04 8.62
CA HIS A 108 21.05 -11.21 8.14
C HIS A 108 20.23 -12.02 7.12
N VAL A 109 18.95 -12.25 7.39
CA VAL A 109 18.04 -12.92 6.44
C VAL A 109 17.92 -12.14 5.13
N ALA A 110 17.81 -10.81 5.18
CA ALA A 110 17.76 -9.99 3.97
C ALA A 110 19.00 -10.16 3.09
N VAL A 111 20.20 -10.17 3.68
CA VAL A 111 21.46 -10.38 2.95
C VAL A 111 21.51 -11.78 2.31
N LEU A 112 21.02 -12.81 3.01
CA LEU A 112 20.97 -14.17 2.47
C LEU A 112 20.03 -14.26 1.26
N VAL A 113 18.83 -13.68 1.36
CA VAL A 113 17.85 -13.65 0.26
C VAL A 113 18.42 -12.91 -0.94
N GLU A 114 19.04 -11.74 -0.74
CA GLU A 114 19.72 -11.01 -1.81
C GLU A 114 20.83 -11.84 -2.48
N SER A 115 21.62 -12.58 -1.69
CA SER A 115 22.65 -13.46 -2.24
C SER A 115 22.07 -14.60 -3.09
N LEU A 116 20.96 -15.21 -2.66
CA LEU A 116 20.31 -16.31 -3.38
C LEU A 116 19.68 -15.83 -4.69
N LEU A 117 19.03 -14.66 -4.67
CA LEU A 117 18.45 -14.05 -5.87
C LEU A 117 19.54 -13.78 -6.93
N ARG A 118 20.67 -13.22 -6.51
CA ARG A 118 21.81 -12.96 -7.42
C ARG A 118 22.42 -14.24 -8.00
N ALA A 119 22.41 -15.34 -7.25
CA ALA A 119 22.94 -16.63 -7.71
C ALA A 119 22.00 -17.32 -8.71
N GLY A 120 20.69 -17.11 -8.62
CA GLY A 120 19.70 -17.65 -9.55
C GLY A 120 19.61 -16.91 -10.89
N GLU A 121 20.23 -15.74 -11.01
CA GLU A 121 20.28 -14.92 -12.24
C GLU A 121 21.47 -15.25 -13.16
N SER A 122 22.31 -16.22 -12.78
CA SER A 122 23.54 -16.64 -13.52
C SER A 122 23.38 -17.94 -14.29
#